data_AF-A0A1H3NY57-F1
#
_entry.id   AF-A0A1H3NY57-F1
#
_cell.length_a   1.000
_cell.length_b   1.000
_cell.length_c   1.000
_cell.angle_alpha   90.00
_cell.angle_beta   90.00
_cell.angle_gamma   90.00
#
_symmetry.space_group_name_H-M   'P 1'
#
loop_
_entity.id
_entity.type
_entity.pdbx_description
1 polymer ?
#
loop_
_entity_poly.entity_id
_entity_poly.type
_entity_poly.pdbx_seq_one_letter_code
_entity_poly.pdbx_strand_id
1 'polypeptide(L)'
;MTASPTLVTADGTQLPDPDPAQIAAAVRALTIDDWFVILEFGDDTFLQVAVKEDWYALERRAGGDETHVGTEVTALDEVVEAFQAYARQDPDWIARYTWNPVKL
;
A
#
# COMPACT_ATOMS: atom_id res chain seq x y z
N MET A 1 10.59 -19.76 1.19
CA MET A 1 10.79 -18.54 1.99
C MET A 1 9.91 -17.50 1.37
N THR A 2 8.92 -16.99 2.10
CA THR A 2 8.15 -15.82 1.67
C THR A 2 9.09 -14.62 1.73
N ALA A 3 9.07 -13.75 0.72
CA ALA A 3 9.86 -12.53 0.74
C ALA A 3 9.35 -11.63 1.88
N SER A 4 10.25 -10.99 2.62
CA SER A 4 9.87 -9.96 3.61
C SER A 4 9.64 -8.64 2.88
N PRO A 5 8.57 -7.90 3.19
CA PRO A 5 8.30 -6.65 2.53
C PRO A 5 9.18 -5.51 3.06
N THR A 6 9.34 -4.45 2.28
CA THR A 6 9.95 -3.18 2.70
C THR A 6 8.92 -2.06 2.60
N LEU A 7 8.78 -1.27 3.66
CA LEU A 7 7.96 -0.06 3.63
C LEU A 7 8.82 1.11 3.19
N VAL A 8 8.35 1.88 2.21
CA VAL A 8 9.03 3.07 1.68
C VAL A 8 8.09 4.26 1.77
N THR A 9 8.57 5.38 2.32
CA THR A 9 7.83 6.64 2.44
C THR A 9 8.33 7.67 1.44
N ALA A 10 7.55 8.73 1.21
CA ALA A 10 7.85 9.78 0.22
C ALA A 10 9.20 10.49 0.43
N ASP A 11 9.65 10.62 1.68
CA ASP A 11 10.95 11.19 2.05
C ASP A 11 12.15 10.27 1.76
N GLY A 12 11.90 9.05 1.28
CA GLY A 12 12.92 8.04 0.98
C GLY A 12 13.29 7.15 2.17
N THR A 13 12.64 7.29 3.33
CA THR A 13 12.84 6.35 4.45
C THR A 13 12.40 4.94 4.04
N GLN A 14 13.21 3.95 4.43
CA GLN A 14 12.95 2.53 4.16
C GLN A 14 12.95 1.74 5.47
N LEU A 15 11.90 0.95 5.70
CA LEU A 15 11.77 0.07 6.85
C LEU A 15 11.62 -1.38 6.35
N PRO A 16 12.68 -2.20 6.41
CA PRO A 16 12.59 -3.61 6.05
C PRO A 16 11.83 -4.39 7.12
N ASP A 17 10.98 -5.33 6.68
CA ASP A 17 10.14 -6.20 7.52
C ASP A 17 9.37 -5.43 8.61
N PRO A 18 8.56 -4.41 8.21
CA PRO A 18 7.89 -3.52 9.15
C PRO A 18 6.84 -4.27 9.98
N ASP A 19 6.80 -4.02 11.28
CA ASP A 19 5.73 -4.54 12.13
C ASP A 19 4.40 -3.79 11.90
N PRO A 20 3.24 -4.33 12.36
CA PRO A 20 1.95 -3.69 12.16
C PRO A 20 1.83 -2.27 12.72
N ALA A 21 2.55 -1.95 13.80
CA ALA A 21 2.53 -0.63 14.42
C ALA A 21 3.35 0.38 13.59
N GLN A 22 4.48 -0.05 13.02
CA GLN A 22 5.28 0.75 12.10
C GLN A 22 4.51 1.07 10.81
N ILE A 23 3.82 0.08 10.23
CA ILE A 23 2.92 0.28 9.09
C ILE A 23 1.85 1.33 9.42
N ALA A 24 1.15 1.15 10.55
CA ALA A 24 0.08 2.06 10.95
C ALA A 24 0.60 3.48 11.21
N ALA A 25 1.79 3.62 11.81
CA ALA A 25 2.40 4.91 12.07
C ALA A 25 2.75 5.64 10.76
N ALA A 26 3.37 4.94 9.80
CA ALA A 26 3.74 5.53 8.51
C ALA A 26 2.51 5.98 7.72
N VAL A 27 1.49 5.12 7.61
CA VAL A 27 0.23 5.46 6.91
C VAL A 27 -0.48 6.65 7.59
N ARG A 28 -0.49 6.69 8.93
CA ARG A 28 -1.12 7.80 9.67
C ARG A 28 -0.33 9.11 9.63
N ALA A 29 0.94 9.06 9.29
CA ALA A 29 1.80 10.23 9.15
C ALA A 29 1.71 10.89 7.77
N LEU A 30 0.97 10.30 6.83
CA LEU A 30 0.76 10.85 5.50
C LEU A 30 0.24 12.30 5.56
N THR A 31 0.85 13.17 4.76
CA THR A 31 0.44 14.56 4.55
C THR A 31 0.45 14.88 3.06
N ILE A 32 0.08 16.09 2.65
CA ILE A 32 0.21 16.48 1.25
C ILE A 32 1.68 16.60 0.80
N ASP A 33 2.59 16.86 1.73
CA ASP A 33 4.03 16.95 1.46
C ASP A 33 4.68 15.56 1.47
N ASP A 34 4.25 14.69 2.39
CA ASP A 34 4.62 13.26 2.48
C ASP A 34 3.46 12.40 2.01
N TRP A 35 3.18 12.50 0.71
CA TRP A 35 1.89 12.09 0.14
C TRP A 35 1.77 10.63 -0.23
N PHE A 36 2.80 9.80 -0.07
CA PHE A 36 2.69 8.37 -0.37
C PHE A 36 3.48 7.46 0.57
N VAL A 37 2.99 6.23 0.69
CA VAL A 37 3.69 5.09 1.29
C VAL A 37 3.52 3.87 0.38
N ILE A 38 4.60 3.09 0.20
CA ILE A 38 4.63 1.84 -0.56
C ILE A 38 5.06 0.72 0.36
N LEU A 39 4.42 -0.45 0.26
CA LEU A 39 4.87 -1.70 0.84
C LEU A 39 5.21 -2.66 -0.31
N GLU A 40 6.50 -2.91 -0.54
CA GLU A 40 7.01 -3.68 -1.67
C GLU A 40 7.56 -5.05 -1.25
N PHE A 41 7.29 -6.09 -2.04
CA PHE A 41 7.87 -7.44 -1.88
C PHE A 41 8.99 -7.74 -2.89
N GLY A 42 9.34 -6.77 -3.75
CA GLY A 42 10.24 -6.95 -4.89
C GLY A 42 9.52 -7.35 -6.18
N ASP A 43 10.25 -7.47 -7.29
CA ASP A 43 9.73 -7.90 -8.61
C ASP A 43 8.45 -7.17 -9.05
N ASP A 44 8.40 -5.85 -8.85
CA ASP A 44 7.27 -4.99 -9.23
C ASP A 44 5.96 -5.40 -8.51
N THR A 45 6.09 -6.06 -7.34
CA THR A 45 5.00 -6.48 -6.47
C THR A 45 4.89 -5.54 -5.28
N PHE A 46 3.82 -4.75 -5.22
CA PHE A 46 3.61 -3.75 -4.18
C PHE A 46 2.14 -3.46 -3.90
N LEU A 47 1.90 -2.85 -2.74
CA LEU A 47 0.72 -2.09 -2.42
C LEU A 47 1.18 -0.67 -2.04
N GLN A 48 0.55 0.35 -2.60
CA GLN A 48 0.84 1.74 -2.28
C GLN A 48 -0.42 2.50 -1.95
N VAL A 49 -0.25 3.57 -1.18
CA VAL A 49 -1.28 4.57 -0.96
C VAL A 49 -0.72 5.95 -1.28
N ALA A 50 -1.53 6.77 -1.95
CA ALA A 50 -1.26 8.18 -2.16
C ALA A 50 -2.40 9.05 -1.61
N VAL A 51 -2.06 10.13 -0.89
CA VAL A 51 -2.99 11.16 -0.44
C VAL A 51 -3.52 11.93 -1.64
N LYS A 52 -4.84 12.12 -1.67
CA LYS A 52 -5.55 13.04 -2.56
C LYS A 52 -6.32 14.05 -1.70
N GLU A 53 -6.96 15.03 -2.32
CA GLU A 53 -7.60 16.15 -1.61
C GLU A 53 -8.61 15.68 -0.55
N ASP A 54 -9.47 14.71 -0.89
CA ASP A 54 -10.54 14.21 -0.01
C ASP A 54 -10.53 12.68 0.17
N TRP A 55 -9.55 11.98 -0.41
CA TRP A 55 -9.52 10.53 -0.46
C TRP A 55 -8.08 9.99 -0.57
N TYR A 56 -7.93 8.67 -0.52
CA TYR A 56 -6.67 7.96 -0.64
C TYR A 56 -6.73 7.03 -1.85
N ALA A 57 -5.76 7.17 -2.76
CA ALA A 57 -5.59 6.25 -3.87
C ALA A 57 -4.82 5.04 -3.38
N LEU A 58 -5.52 3.92 -3.16
CA LEU A 58 -4.91 2.64 -2.84
C LEU A 58 -4.66 1.89 -4.14
N GLU A 59 -3.40 1.60 -4.45
CA GLU A 59 -3.00 0.99 -5.72
C GLU A 59 -2.09 -0.21 -5.47
N ARG A 60 -2.15 -1.21 -6.34
CA ARG A 60 -1.35 -2.43 -6.19
C ARG A 60 -0.87 -2.97 -7.52
N ARG A 61 0.18 -3.78 -7.43
CA ARG A 61 0.65 -4.66 -8.48
C ARG A 61 1.13 -5.98 -7.88
N ALA A 62 0.75 -7.11 -8.47
CA ALA A 62 1.19 -8.43 -8.01
C ALA A 62 2.40 -9.01 -8.79
N GLY A 63 3.13 -8.16 -9.51
CA GLY A 63 4.20 -8.58 -10.41
C GLY A 63 3.71 -9.34 -11.65
N GLY A 64 4.67 -9.78 -12.48
CA GLY A 64 4.39 -10.53 -13.71
C GLY A 64 3.57 -9.72 -14.74
N ASP A 65 2.56 -10.37 -15.33
CA ASP A 65 1.65 -9.76 -16.32
C ASP A 65 0.48 -8.98 -15.67
N GLU A 66 0.41 -8.88 -14.34
CA GLU A 66 -0.67 -8.15 -13.68
C GLU A 66 -0.59 -6.65 -14.01
N THR A 67 -1.72 -6.08 -14.42
CA THR A 67 -1.85 -4.64 -14.67
C THR A 67 -1.89 -3.88 -13.35
N HIS A 68 -1.24 -2.72 -13.30
CA HIS A 68 -1.36 -1.79 -12.18
C HIS A 68 -2.84 -1.41 -11.98
N VAL A 69 -3.40 -1.70 -10.80
CA VAL A 69 -4.80 -1.43 -10.47
C VAL A 69 -4.92 -0.58 -9.21
N GLY A 70 -6.00 0.18 -9.11
CA GLY A 70 -6.26 1.10 -8.01
C GLY A 70 -7.73 1.16 -7.63
N THR A 71 -7.97 1.65 -6.42
CA THR A 71 -9.28 1.94 -5.85
C THR A 71 -9.21 3.21 -5.02
N GLU A 72 -10.34 3.88 -4.91
CA GLU A 72 -10.54 4.99 -3.97
C GLU A 72 -10.89 4.42 -2.58
N VAL A 73 -10.28 5.01 -1.54
CA VAL A 73 -10.57 4.73 -0.13
C VAL A 73 -10.73 6.07 0.59
N THR A 74 -11.70 6.20 1.50
CA THR A 74 -11.97 7.47 2.22
C THR A 74 -11.52 7.46 3.68
N ALA A 75 -11.24 6.28 4.25
CA ALA A 75 -10.83 6.13 5.63
C ALA A 75 -9.38 5.64 5.75
N LEU A 76 -8.57 6.35 6.53
CA LEU A 76 -7.16 6.00 6.72
C LEU A 76 -6.99 4.66 7.46
N ASP A 77 -7.90 4.33 8.38
CA ASP A 77 -7.89 3.04 9.06
C ASP A 77 -8.12 1.86 8.09
N GLU A 78 -8.90 2.06 7.03
CA GLU A 78 -9.10 1.05 5.98
C GLU A 78 -7.81 0.82 5.16
N VAL A 79 -7.04 1.88 4.91
CA VAL A 79 -5.70 1.78 4.30
C VAL A 79 -4.75 1.00 5.22
N VAL A 80 -4.74 1.32 6.52
CA VAL A 80 -3.91 0.59 7.50
C VAL A 80 -4.24 -0.90 7.51
N GLU A 81 -5.53 -1.24 7.52
CA GLU A 81 -5.97 -2.64 7.46
C GLU A 81 -5.51 -3.33 6.17
N ALA A 82 -5.64 -2.67 5.02
CA ALA A 82 -5.17 -3.21 3.73
C ALA A 82 -3.67 -3.50 3.75
N PHE A 83 -2.86 -2.54 4.22
CA PHE A 83 -1.40 -2.70 4.30
C PHE A 83 -1.00 -3.83 5.25
N GLN A 84 -1.63 -3.92 6.42
CA GLN A 84 -1.32 -4.98 7.37
C GLN A 84 -1.76 -6.36 6.87
N ALA A 85 -2.90 -6.46 6.17
CA ALA A 85 -3.35 -7.71 5.56
C ALA A 85 -2.43 -8.13 4.41
N TYR A 86 -2.01 -7.18 3.58
CA TYR A 86 -1.04 -7.41 2.51
C TYR A 86 0.33 -7.86 3.05
N ALA A 87 0.83 -7.23 4.11
CA ALA A 87 2.08 -7.63 4.78
C ALA A 87 2.04 -9.08 5.28
N ARG A 88 0.88 -9.55 5.76
CA ARG A 88 0.66 -10.93 6.20
C ARG A 88 0.34 -11.89 5.06
N GLN A 89 0.29 -11.40 3.82
CA GLN A 89 -0.11 -12.15 2.63
C GLN A 89 -1.48 -12.83 2.78
N ASP A 90 -2.40 -12.15 3.46
CA ASP A 90 -3.80 -12.57 3.57
C ASP A 90 -4.42 -12.54 2.15
N PRO A 91 -5.04 -13.63 1.64
CA PRO A 91 -5.65 -13.60 0.31
C PRO A 91 -7.02 -12.90 0.28
N ASP A 92 -7.66 -12.68 1.43
CA ASP A 92 -9.07 -12.27 1.46
C ASP A 92 -9.26 -10.74 1.47
N TRP A 93 -8.23 -9.96 1.82
CA TRP A 93 -8.35 -8.49 1.85
C TRP A 93 -8.62 -7.91 0.46
N ILE A 94 -8.05 -8.51 -0.59
CA ILE A 94 -8.14 -8.01 -1.96
C ILE A 94 -9.58 -7.97 -2.47
N ALA A 95 -10.41 -8.93 -2.05
CA ALA A 95 -11.80 -9.07 -2.47
C ALA A 95 -12.73 -8.01 -1.85
N ARG A 96 -12.23 -7.22 -0.88
CA ARG A 96 -13.00 -6.13 -0.24
C ARG A 96 -13.12 -4.89 -1.11
N TYR A 97 -12.31 -4.78 -2.15
CA TYR A 97 -12.22 -3.59 -3.01
C TYR A 97 -12.66 -3.88 -4.45
N THR A 98 -13.15 -2.83 -5.11
CA THR A 98 -13.38 -2.85 -6.56
C THR A 98 -12.19 -2.21 -7.26
N TRP A 99 -11.30 -3.05 -7.80
CA TRP A 99 -10.08 -2.62 -8.47
C TRP A 99 -10.32 -2.23 -9.92
N ASN A 100 -9.77 -1.09 -10.33
CA ASN A 100 -9.81 -0.61 -11.71
C ASN A 100 -8.39 -0.41 -12.24
N PRO A 101 -8.12 -0.65 -13.53
CA PRO A 101 -6.82 -0.32 -14.11
C PRO A 101 -6.46 1.15 -13.87
N VAL A 102 -5.27 1.38 -13.30
CA VAL A 102 -4.71 2.73 -13.21
C VAL A 102 -4.20 3.09 -14.60
N LYS A 103 -4.75 4.16 -15.19
CA LYS A 103 -4.19 4.74 -16.41
C LYS A 103 -3.02 5.62 -16.00
N LEU A 104 -1.80 5.12 -16.22
CA LEU A 104 -0.58 5.92 -16.19
C LEU A 104 -0.52 6.86 -17.40
#